data_AF-A0A1C4J9V9-F1
#
_entry.id   AF-A0A1C4J9V9-F1
#
_cell.length_a   1.000
_cell.length_b   1.000
_cell.length_c   1.000
_cell.angle_alpha   90.00
_cell.angle_beta   90.00
_cell.angle_gamma   90.00
#
_symmetry.space_group_name_H-M   'P 1'
#
loop_
_entity.id
_entity.type
_entity.pdbx_description
1 polymer ?
#
loop_
_entity_poly.entity_id
_entity_poly.type
_entity_poly.pdbx_seq_one_letter_code
_entity_poly.pdbx_strand_id
1 'polypeptide(L)' 'MAALLRLPGGPAEASEIVEALLVAAQARDTTAPKLAARWRQIADDIGDALDQLPVPKTTQEPT' A
#
# COMPACT_ATOMS: atom_id res chain seq x y z
N MET A 1 6.64 13.42 9.84
CA MET A 1 6.22 13.98 8.54
C MET A 1 5.57 12.86 7.75
N ALA A 2 4.31 13.01 7.35
CA ALA A 2 3.66 12.08 6.43
C ALA A 2 3.93 12.54 5.00
N ALA A 3 4.44 11.65 4.14
CA ALA A 3 4.50 11.90 2.72
C ALA A 3 3.11 11.62 2.13
N LEU A 4 2.53 12.58 1.42
CA LEU A 4 1.27 12.39 0.71
C LEU A 4 1.57 11.75 -0.65
N LEU A 5 1.22 10.47 -0.80
CA LEU A 5 1.30 9.76 -2.07
C LEU A 5 -0.03 9.93 -2.80
N ARG A 6 -0.03 10.61 -3.96
CA ARG A 6 -1.22 10.82 -4.79
C ARG A 6 -1.13 9.92 -6.01
N LEU A 7 -2.00 8.90 -6.05
CA LEU A 7 -1.98 7.86 -7.08
C LEU A 7 -3.10 8.11 -8.10
N PRO A 8 -2.78 8.37 -9.38
CA PRO A 8 -3.78 8.65 -10.41
C PRO A 8 -4.69 7.45 -10.73
N GLY A 9 -4.21 6.22 -10.51
CA GLY A 9 -4.92 4.96 -10.70
C GLY A 9 -5.75 4.49 -9.49
N GLY A 10 -5.78 5.27 -8.41
CA GLY A 10 -6.58 4.96 -7.23
C GLY A 10 -6.03 3.78 -6.38
N PRO A 11 -6.88 3.11 -5.60
CA PRO A 11 -6.44 2.09 -4.64
C PRO A 11 -5.73 0.88 -5.26
N ALA A 12 -6.05 0.54 -6.51
CA ALA A 12 -5.41 -0.58 -7.21
C ALA A 12 -3.92 -0.34 -7.45
N GLU A 13 -3.56 0.87 -7.88
CA GLU A 13 -2.16 1.26 -8.06
C GLU A 13 -1.41 1.31 -6.72
N ALA A 14 -2.11 1.62 -5.63
CA ALA A 14 -1.54 1.57 -4.29
C ALA A 14 -1.17 0.14 -3.89
N SER A 15 -2.04 -0.84 -4.20
CA SER A 15 -1.77 -2.26 -3.95
C SER A 15 -0.55 -2.76 -4.72
N GLU A 16 -0.38 -2.36 -5.99
CA GLU A 16 0.81 -2.72 -6.77
C GLU A 16 2.10 -2.15 -6.16
N ILE A 17 2.05 -0.93 -5.62
CA ILE A 17 3.20 -0.32 -4.93
C ILE A 17 3.54 -1.06 -3.64
N VAL A 18 2.53 -1.48 -2.87
CA VAL A 18 2.71 -2.31 -1.67
C VAL A 18 3.39 -3.62 -2.03
N GLU A 19 2.93 -4.30 -3.09
CA GLU A 19 3.53 -5.55 -3.56
C GLU A 19 4.98 -5.36 -4.00
N ALA A 20 5.28 -4.33 -4.81
CA ALA A 20 6.64 -4.02 -5.23
C ALA A 20 7.56 -3.71 -4.04
N LEU A 21 7.05 -3.01 -3.02
CA LEU A 21 7.81 -2.69 -1.80
C LEU A 21 8.14 -3.95 -0.99
N LEU A 22 7.20 -4.90 -0.89
CA LEU A 22 7.42 -6.18 -0.19
C LEU A 22 8.44 -7.05 -0.92
N VAL A 23 8.38 -7.13 -2.25
CA VAL A 23 9.38 -7.83 -3.08
C VAL A 23 10.77 -7.22 -2.87
N ALA A 24 10.87 -5.90 -2.88
CA ALA A 24 12.12 -5.19 -2.63
C ALA A 24 12.65 -5.43 -1.21
N ALA A 25 11.77 -5.49 -0.20
CA ALA A 25 12.12 -5.81 1.18
C ALA A 25 12.68 -7.23 1.29
N GLN A 26 12.04 -8.19 0.64
CA GLN A 26 12.50 -9.58 0.64
C GLN A 26 13.86 -9.75 -0.05
N ALA A 27 14.09 -9.05 -1.16
CA ALA A 27 15.40 -9.04 -1.82
C ALA A 27 16.53 -8.47 -0.95
N ARG A 28 16.20 -7.60 0.02
CA ARG A 28 17.16 -6.96 0.94
C ARG A 28 17.24 -7.61 2.31
N ASP A 29 16.50 -8.69 2.56
CA ASP A 29 16.39 -9.29 3.88
C ASP A 29 17.74 -9.80 4.41
N THR A 30 18.58 -10.32 3.51
CA THR A 30 19.90 -10.87 3.85
C THR A 30 20.99 -9.81 3.91
N THR A 31 20.88 -8.75 3.09
CA THR A 31 21.93 -7.74 2.93
C THR A 31 21.72 -6.51 3.80
N ALA A 32 20.47 -6.20 4.15
CA ALA A 32 20.08 -5.06 4.97
C ALA A 32 18.79 -5.36 5.75
N PRO A 33 18.81 -6.27 6.75
CA PRO A 33 17.61 -6.74 7.44
C PRO A 33 16.82 -5.63 8.15
N LYS A 34 17.50 -4.61 8.68
CA LYS A 34 16.84 -3.43 9.28
C LYS A 34 16.07 -2.61 8.25
N LEU A 35 16.58 -2.53 7.02
CA LEU A 35 15.92 -1.79 5.96
C LEU A 35 14.74 -2.60 5.40
N ALA A 36 14.91 -3.92 5.25
CA ALA A 36 13.82 -4.83 4.89
C ALA A 36 12.67 -4.76 5.90
N ALA A 37 12.97 -4.79 7.21
CA ALA A 37 11.96 -4.65 8.27
C ALA A 37 11.22 -3.30 8.17
N ARG A 38 11.95 -2.20 7.93
CA ARG A 38 11.34 -0.88 7.76
C ARG A 38 10.42 -0.82 6.54
N TRP A 39 10.82 -1.45 5.43
CA TRP A 39 10.01 -1.48 4.21
C TRP A 39 8.76 -2.33 4.34
N ARG A 40 8.84 -3.47 5.04
CA ARG A 40 7.67 -4.26 5.42
C ARG A 40 6.70 -3.44 6.25
N GLN A 41 7.19 -2.73 7.26
CA GLN A 41 6.32 -1.90 8.10
C GLN A 41 5.61 -0.79 7.32
N ILE A 42 6.30 -0.16 6.35
CA ILE A 42 5.66 0.84 5.48
C ILE A 42 4.59 0.19 4.59
N ALA A 43 4.85 -1.02 4.07
CA ALA A 43 3.88 -1.77 3.27
C ALA A 43 2.63 -2.13 4.09
N ASP A 44 2.81 -2.57 5.34
CA ASP A 44 1.72 -2.89 6.27
C ASP A 44 0.89 -1.64 6.59
N ASP A 45 1.52 -0.51 6.93
CA ASP A 45 0.82 0.76 7.22
C ASP A 45 -0.03 1.23 6.01
N ILE A 46 0.46 1.03 4.79
CA ILE A 46 -0.28 1.36 3.56
C ILE A 46 -1.42 0.38 3.35
N GLY A 47 -1.19 -0.94 3.51
CA GLY A 47 -2.21 -1.97 3.40
C GLY A 47 -3.38 -1.75 4.36
N ASP A 48 -3.07 -1.47 5.63
CA ASP A 48 -4.05 -1.15 6.65
C ASP A 48 -4.88 0.09 6.30
N ALA A 49 -4.24 1.11 5.70
CA ALA A 49 -4.93 2.32 5.25
C ALA A 49 -5.83 2.06 4.04
N LEU A 50 -5.42 1.16 3.13
CA LEU A 50 -6.24 0.75 1.98
C LEU A 50 -7.48 -0.03 2.42
N ASP A 51 -7.34 -0.92 3.41
CA ASP A 51 -8.46 -1.68 3.99
C ASP A 51 -9.49 -0.78 4.69
N GLN A 52 -9.04 0.37 5.20
CA GLN A 52 -9.92 1.38 5.82
C GLN A 52 -10.64 2.28 4.81
N LEU A 53 -10.34 2.17 3.51
CA LEU A 53 -11.02 2.98 2.51
C LEU A 53 -12.50 2.61 2.45
N PRO A 54 -13.41 3.60 2.46
CA PRO A 54 -14.82 3.34 2.29
C PRO A 54 -15.04 2.73 0.90
N VAL A 55 -15.62 1.53 0.86
CA VAL A 55 -16.10 0.94 -0.39
C VAL A 55 -17.08 1.92 -1.03
N PRO A 56 -16.91 2.26 -2.32
CA PRO A 56 -17.83 3.15 -3.00
C PRO A 56 -19.22 2.53 -2.91
N LYS A 57 -20.13 3.22 -2.23
CA LYS A 57 -21.55 2.89 -2.28
C LYS A 57 -21.94 3.08 -3.74
N THR A 58 -22.10 2.00 -4.47
CA THR A 58 -22.80 2.02 -5.75
C THR A 58 -24.13 2.68 -5.48
N THR A 59 -24.28 3.92 -5.94
CA THR A 59 -25.57 4.60 -6.00
C THR A 59 -26.45 3.69 -6.83
N GLN A 60 -27.34 2.92 -6.19
CA GLN A 60 -28.39 2.22 -6.91
C GLN A 60 -29.20 3.32 -7.58
N GLU A 61 -29.12 3.40 -8.91
CA GLU A 61 -30.00 4.23 -9.70
C GLU A 61 -31.45 3.85 -9.34
N PRO A 62 -32.25 4.77 -8.79
CA PRO A 62 -33.65 4.51 -8.58
C PRO A 62 -34.34 4.39 -9.95
N THR A 63 -35.19 3.37 -9.99
CA THR A 63 -35.98 2.85 -11.11
C THR A 63 -36.69 3.90 -11.97
#